data_AF-A0A5R8QH39-F1
#
_entry.id   AF-A0A5R8QH39-F1
#
_cell.length_a   1.000
_cell.length_b   1.000
_cell.length_c   1.000
_cell.angle_alpha   90.00
_cell.angle_beta   90.00
_cell.angle_gamma   90.00
#
_symmetry.space_group_name_H-M   'P 1'
#
loop_
_entity.id
_entity.type
_entity.pdbx_description
1 polymer ?
#
loop_
_entity_poly.entity_id
_entity_poly.type
_entity_poly.pdbx_seq_one_letter_code
_entity_poly.pdbx_strand_id
1 'polypeptide(L)'
;MQKKMFLTKLELEVFGALQWDQCLKNEEIAERIKMKKQSVDNAVGHLYKYGLIKDTYNYRRGQERIIKVIGVVDFTSGAVLETFLD
;
A
#
# COMPACT_ATOMS: atom_id res chain seq x y z
N MET A 1 12.87 22.16 -5.50
CA MET A 1 11.56 22.09 -4.85
C MET A 1 10.99 20.70 -5.13
N GLN A 2 11.08 19.75 -4.19
CA GLN A 2 10.44 18.44 -4.37
C GLN A 2 8.93 18.66 -4.42
N LYS A 3 8.28 18.13 -5.47
CA LYS A 3 6.84 18.22 -5.65
C LYS A 3 6.19 17.41 -4.51
N LYS A 4 5.45 18.06 -3.61
CA LYS A 4 4.72 17.35 -2.55
C LYS A 4 3.69 16.43 -3.21
N MET A 5 3.84 15.13 -2.99
CA MET A 5 2.92 14.11 -3.49
C MET A 5 1.89 13.78 -2.41
N PHE A 6 0.63 13.64 -2.83
CA PHE A 6 -0.49 13.33 -1.94
C PHE A 6 -1.17 12.07 -2.41
N LEU A 7 -1.48 11.18 -1.47
CA LEU A 7 -2.29 10.00 -1.73
C LEU A 7 -3.76 10.38 -1.85
N THR A 8 -4.45 9.70 -2.76
CA THR A 8 -5.91 9.71 -2.81
C THR A 8 -6.49 9.04 -1.57
N LYS A 9 -7.79 9.28 -1.31
CA LYS A 9 -8.50 8.62 -0.20
C LYS A 9 -8.41 7.09 -0.28
N LEU A 10 -8.56 6.53 -1.47
CA LEU A 10 -8.47 5.07 -1.68
C LEU A 10 -7.06 4.56 -1.38
N GLU A 11 -6.02 5.25 -1.84
CA GLU A 11 -4.63 4.87 -1.56
C GLU A 11 -4.32 4.95 -0.07
N LEU A 12 -4.87 5.94 0.66
CA LEU A 12 -4.74 6.02 2.12
C LEU A 12 -5.43 4.86 2.84
N GLU A 13 -6.63 4.48 2.41
CA GLU A 13 -7.36 3.35 2.99
C GLU A 13 -6.63 2.03 2.75
N VAL A 14 -6.10 1.82 1.54
CA VAL A 14 -5.29 0.64 1.19
C VAL A 14 -3.97 0.65 1.98
N PHE A 15 -3.27 1.78 2.03
CA PHE A 15 -2.01 1.92 2.78
C PHE A 15 -2.22 1.66 4.28
N GLY A 16 -3.31 2.18 4.85
CA GLY A 16 -3.71 1.91 6.23
C GLY A 16 -4.01 0.42 6.47
N ALA A 17 -4.76 -0.24 5.58
CA ALA A 17 -5.04 -1.68 5.70
C ALA A 17 -3.75 -2.52 5.74
N LEU A 18 -2.78 -2.18 4.88
CA LEU A 18 -1.48 -2.85 4.79
C LEU A 18 -0.57 -2.57 5.99
N GLN A 19 -0.70 -1.42 6.66
CA GLN A 19 0.03 -1.17 7.91
C GLN A 19 -0.43 -2.11 9.04
N TRP A 20 -1.71 -2.44 9.09
CA TRP A 20 -2.25 -3.35 10.11
C TRP A 20 -1.94 -4.81 9.83
N ASP A 21 -1.99 -5.22 8.56
CA ASP A 21 -1.71 -6.60 8.16
C ASP A 21 -1.06 -6.66 6.76
N GLN A 22 0.22 -7.03 6.76
CA GLN A 22 1.08 -7.10 5.58
C GLN A 22 0.87 -8.37 4.75
N CYS A 23 0.09 -9.33 5.25
CA CYS A 23 -0.22 -10.59 4.57
C CYS A 23 -1.55 -10.54 3.81
N LEU A 24 -2.30 -9.43 3.89
CA LEU A 24 -3.59 -9.31 3.23
C LEU A 24 -3.47 -9.42 1.71
N LYS A 25 -4.32 -10.25 1.13
CA LYS A 25 -4.58 -10.30 -0.31
C LYS A 25 -5.40 -9.08 -0.71
N ASN A 26 -5.28 -8.68 -1.98
CA ASN A 26 -6.01 -7.52 -2.49
C ASN A 26 -7.54 -7.71 -2.42
N GLU A 27 -8.03 -8.95 -2.51
CA GLU A 27 -9.42 -9.33 -2.27
C GLU A 27 -9.87 -8.99 -0.85
N GLU A 28 -9.08 -9.36 0.16
CA GLU A 28 -9.41 -9.14 1.57
C GLU A 28 -9.39 -7.64 1.92
N ILE A 29 -8.44 -6.89 1.33
CA ILE A 29 -8.43 -5.43 1.44
C ILE A 29 -9.70 -4.84 0.83
N ALA A 30 -10.10 -5.29 -0.35
CA ALA A 30 -11.28 -4.83 -1.05
C ALA A 30 -12.57 -5.06 -0.25
N GLU A 31 -12.70 -6.23 0.38
CA GLU A 31 -13.81 -6.53 1.30
C GLU A 31 -13.81 -5.59 2.51
N ARG A 32 -12.64 -5.40 3.14
CA ARG A 32 -12.50 -4.58 4.35
C ARG A 32 -12.87 -3.12 4.13
N ILE A 33 -12.45 -2.54 3.00
CA ILE A 33 -12.72 -1.14 2.65
C ILE A 33 -13.95 -0.96 1.76
N LYS A 34 -14.69 -2.03 1.47
CA LYS A 34 -15.92 -2.06 0.65
C LYS A 34 -15.73 -1.44 -0.74
N MET A 35 -14.65 -1.82 -1.41
CA MET A 35 -14.28 -1.34 -2.75
C MET A 35 -14.18 -2.50 -3.75
N LYS A 36 -14.10 -2.18 -5.04
CA LYS A 36 -13.82 -3.19 -6.07
C LYS A 36 -12.36 -3.59 -5.99
N LYS A 37 -12.09 -4.90 -6.08
CA LYS A 37 -10.71 -5.45 -6.15
C LYS A 37 -9.85 -4.75 -7.19
N GLN A 38 -10.37 -4.48 -8.38
CA GLN A 38 -9.62 -3.79 -9.44
C GLN A 38 -9.15 -2.38 -9.03
N SER A 39 -9.95 -1.65 -8.25
CA SER A 39 -9.56 -0.34 -7.73
C SER A 39 -8.45 -0.48 -6.67
N VAL A 40 -8.53 -1.52 -5.84
CA VAL A 40 -7.46 -1.86 -4.87
C VAL A 40 -6.18 -2.27 -5.59
N ASP A 41 -6.27 -3.10 -6.63
CA ASP A 41 -5.11 -3.51 -7.43
C ASP A 41 -4.36 -2.29 -7.99
N ASN A 42 -5.11 -1.30 -8.52
CA ASN A 42 -4.54 -0.06 -9.03
C ASN A 42 -3.89 0.77 -7.90
N ALA A 43 -4.55 0.90 -6.75
CA ALA A 43 -4.00 1.64 -5.62
C ALA A 43 -2.72 1.00 -5.06
N VAL A 44 -2.69 -0.33 -4.91
CA VAL A 44 -1.48 -1.09 -4.55
C VAL A 44 -0.37 -0.86 -5.58
N GLY A 45 -0.69 -0.89 -6.87
CA GLY A 45 0.27 -0.59 -7.94
C GLY A 45 0.84 0.83 -7.85
N HIS A 46 0.04 1.82 -7.47
CA HIS A 46 0.51 3.20 -7.24
C HIS A 46 1.41 3.30 -6.02
N LEU A 47 1.00 2.74 -4.87
CA LEU A 47 1.79 2.73 -3.65
C LEU A 47 3.16 2.06 -3.87
N TYR A 48 3.21 1.00 -4.67
CA TYR A 48 4.46 0.36 -5.08
C TYR A 48 5.33 1.32 -5.92
N LYS A 49 4.75 1.95 -6.95
CA LYS A 49 5.46 2.93 -7.78
C LYS A 49 5.95 4.15 -7.00
N TYR A 50 5.27 4.52 -5.93
CA TYR A 50 5.66 5.62 -5.06
C TYR A 50 6.73 5.22 -4.04
N GLY A 51 7.18 3.95 -4.02
CA GLY A 51 8.16 3.48 -3.04
C GLY A 51 7.62 3.47 -1.61
N LEU A 52 6.31 3.33 -1.44
CA LEU A 52 5.65 3.29 -0.14
C LEU A 52 5.47 1.85 0.36
N ILE A 53 5.40 0.90 -0.56
CA ILE A 53 5.30 -0.53 -0.26
C ILE A 53 6.24 -1.34 -1.14
N LYS A 54 6.63 -2.54 -0.67
CA LYS A 54 7.42 -3.51 -1.42
C LYS A 54 6.76 -4.88 -1.38
N ASP A 55 6.70 -5.53 -2.53
CA ASP A 55 6.20 -6.89 -2.63
C ASP A 55 7.32 -7.89 -2.33
N THR A 56 7.06 -8.84 -1.44
CA THR A 56 8.02 -9.88 -1.05
C THR A 56 7.31 -11.23 -0.94
N TYR A 57 8.06 -12.32 -1.00
CA TYR A 57 7.50 -13.67 -0.90
C TYR A 57 8.07 -14.39 0.31
N ASN A 58 7.21 -15.06 1.08
CA ASN A 58 7.64 -15.97 2.12
C ASN A 58 7.89 -17.36 1.54
N TYR A 59 9.15 -17.61 1.16
CA TYR A 59 9.56 -18.92 0.62
C TYR A 59 9.44 -20.07 1.63
N ARG A 60 9.37 -19.79 2.94
CA ARG A 60 9.27 -20.82 3.99
C ARG A 60 7.84 -21.32 4.23
N ARG A 61 6.83 -20.57 3.80
CA ARG A 61 5.39 -20.85 4.04
C ARG A 61 4.59 -21.12 2.76
N GLY A 62 5.24 -21.47 1.66
CA GLY A 62 4.55 -21.85 0.42
C GLY A 62 4.20 -20.68 -0.49
N GLN A 63 5.15 -19.78 -0.76
CA GLN A 63 4.98 -18.63 -1.68
C GLN A 63 3.86 -17.66 -1.30
N GLU A 64 3.57 -17.50 0.00
CA GLU A 64 2.66 -16.45 0.44
C GLU A 64 3.26 -15.07 0.15
N ARG A 65 2.48 -14.25 -0.56
CA ARG A 65 2.80 -12.86 -0.86
C ARG A 65 2.73 -12.04 0.44
N ILE A 66 3.74 -11.23 0.70
CA ILE A 66 3.81 -10.29 1.82
C ILE A 66 4.13 -8.91 1.27
N ILE A 67 3.22 -7.96 1.50
CA ILE A 67 3.41 -6.56 1.14
C ILE A 67 3.96 -5.83 2.35
N LYS A 68 5.22 -5.39 2.28
CA LYS A 68 5.84 -4.60 3.35
C LYS A 68 5.57 -3.12 3.14
N VAL A 69 5.07 -2.45 4.17
CA VAL A 69 5.03 -0.98 4.22
C VAL A 69 6.43 -0.47 4.56
N ILE A 70 6.96 0.39 3.69
CA ILE A 70 8.33 0.93 3.83
C ILE A 70 8.36 2.46 3.82
N GLY A 71 7.36 3.12 3.26
CA GLY A 71 7.26 4.59 3.24
C GLY A 71 6.53 5.18 4.44
N VAL A 72 6.56 6.51 4.53
CA VAL A 72 5.91 7.29 5.59
C VAL A 72 4.92 8.27 4.99
N VAL A 73 3.69 8.28 5.53
CA VAL A 73 2.59 9.13 5.06
C VAL A 73 1.92 9.79 6.27
N ASP A 74 1.62 11.09 6.18
CA ASP A 74 0.72 11.76 7.11
C ASP A 74 -0.73 11.39 6.77
N PHE A 75 -1.37 10.57 7.61
CA PHE A 75 -2.76 10.14 7.40
C PHE A 75 -3.79 11.28 7.53
N THR A 76 -3.43 12.42 8.13
CA THR A 76 -4.32 13.59 8.25
C THR A 76 -4.42 14.33 6.93
N SER A 77 -3.28 14.61 6.30
CA SER A 77 -3.22 15.39 5.06
C SER A 77 -3.10 14.54 3.80
N GLY A 78 -2.81 13.25 3.94
CA GLY A 78 -2.45 12.36 2.84
C GLY A 78 -1.07 12.62 2.25
N ALA A 79 -0.23 13.43 2.90
CA ALA A 79 1.06 13.83 2.35
C ALA A 79 2.07 12.69 2.49
N VAL A 80 2.76 12.38 1.40
CA VAL A 80 3.90 11.48 1.43
C VAL A 80 5.08 12.21 2.07
N LEU A 81 5.57 11.69 3.19
CA LEU A 81 6.68 12.26 3.96
C LEU A 81 8.02 11.66 3.56
N GLU A 82 8.06 10.33 3.38
CA GLU A 82 9.27 9.60 2.98
C GLU A 82 8.92 8.43 2.06
N THR A 83 9.76 8.20 1.05
CA THR A 83 9.64 7.13 0.05
C THR A 83 10.96 6.42 -0.12
N PHE A 84 10.92 5.11 -0.36
CA PHE A 84 12.12 4.28 -0.50
C PHE A 84 12.03 3.52 -1.82
N LEU A 85 12.38 4.20 -2.91
CA LEU A 85 12.70 3.57 -4.18
C LEU A 85 14.21 3.34 -4.17
N ASP A 86 14.63 2.08 -4.33
CA ASP A 86 16.03 1.73 -4.66
C ASP A 86 16.41 2.35 -6.02
#